data_AF-A0A4R6ES82-F1
#
_entry.id   AF-A0A4R6ES82-F1
#
_cell.length_a   1.000
_cell.length_b   1.000
_cell.length_c   1.000
_cell.angle_alpha   90.00
_cell.angle_beta   90.00
_cell.angle_gamma   90.00
#
_symmetry.space_group_name_H-M   'P 1'
#
loop_
_entity.id
_entity.type
_entity.pdbx_description
1 polymer ?
#
loop_
_entity_poly.entity_id
_entity_poly.type
_entity_poly.pdbx_seq_one_letter_code
_entity_poly.pdbx_strand_id
1 'polypeptide(L)' 'MLDEAEPLMLEYARELEVWTCAWYDAAVAANLVRPPFHPDATIIKRLQGYFHGGLSPAEAADACFGRNH' A
#
# COMPACT_ATOMS: atom_id res chain seq x y z
N MET A 1 3.85 -7.82 -32.07
CA MET A 1 2.78 -7.62 -31.07
C MET A 1 3.26 -8.23 -29.75
N LEU A 2 3.99 -7.50 -28.91
CA LEU A 2 4.30 -7.85 -27.51
C LEU A 2 5.08 -6.68 -26.82
N ASP A 3 4.68 -5.41 -27.03
CA ASP A 3 5.33 -4.26 -26.37
C ASP A 3 4.40 -3.40 -25.51
N GLU A 4 3.08 -3.56 -25.63
CA GLU A 4 2.12 -2.74 -24.86
C GLU A 4 2.01 -3.15 -23.39
N ALA A 5 2.50 -4.35 -23.02
CA ALA A 5 2.39 -4.87 -21.66
C ALA A 5 3.47 -4.34 -20.72
N GLU A 6 4.67 -4.01 -21.22
CA GLU A 6 5.77 -3.46 -20.42
C GLU A 6 5.47 -2.07 -19.85
N PRO A 7 4.95 -1.10 -20.63
CA PRO A 7 4.57 0.21 -20.13
C PRO A 7 3.46 0.14 -19.07
N LEU A 8 2.46 -0.71 -19.28
CA LEU A 8 1.34 -0.90 -18.34
C LEU A 8 1.80 -1.51 -17.02
N MET A 9 2.76 -2.46 -17.06
CA MET A 9 3.34 -3.02 -15.84
C MET A 9 4.22 -2.01 -15.10
N LEU A 10 4.94 -1.14 -15.82
CA LEU A 10 5.77 -0.09 -15.22
C LEU A 10 4.92 1.00 -14.56
N GLU A 11 3.84 1.42 -15.22
CA GLU A 11 2.89 2.38 -14.67
C GLU A 11 2.20 1.81 -13.43
N TYR A 12 1.72 0.57 -13.49
CA TYR A 12 1.14 -0.13 -12.34
C TYR A 12 2.11 -0.23 -11.16
N ALA A 13 3.38 -0.58 -11.41
CA ALA A 13 4.39 -0.66 -10.36
C ALA A 13 4.65 0.71 -9.71
N ARG A 14 4.68 1.77 -10.51
CA ARG A 14 4.86 3.14 -10.03
C ARG A 14 3.66 3.62 -9.22
N GLU A 15 2.44 3.34 -9.67
CA GLU A 15 1.23 3.66 -8.91
C GLU A 15 1.19 2.93 -7.58
N LEU A 16 1.54 1.63 -7.56
CA LEU A 16 1.62 0.85 -6.34
C LEU A 16 2.70 1.38 -5.38
N GLU A 17 3.85 1.81 -5.89
CA GLU A 17 4.91 2.44 -5.09
C GLU A 17 4.42 3.74 -4.45
N VAL A 18 3.88 4.67 -5.24
CA VAL A 18 3.35 5.96 -4.75
C VAL A 18 2.25 5.74 -3.71
N TRP A 19 1.32 4.82 -4.01
CA TRP A 19 0.23 4.48 -3.10
C TRP A 19 0.75 3.86 -1.79
N THR A 20 1.76 2.99 -1.86
CA THR A 20 2.36 2.35 -0.68
C THR A 20 3.10 3.35 0.21
N CYS A 21 3.82 4.31 -0.39
CA CYS A 21 4.43 5.41 0.36
C CYS A 21 3.38 6.25 1.09
N ALA A 22 2.30 6.63 0.40
CA ALA A 22 1.20 7.36 1.01
C ALA A 22 0.50 6.58 2.14
N TRP A 23 0.42 5.25 2.01
CA TRP A 23 -0.14 4.37 3.05
C TRP A 23 0.75 4.39 4.31
N TYR A 24 2.07 4.34 4.12
CA TYR A 24 3.02 4.40 5.22
C TYR A 24 2.95 5.75 5.94
N ASP A 25 2.94 6.85 5.18
CA ASP A 25 2.82 8.20 5.72
C ASP A 25 1.51 8.38 6.50
N ALA A 26 0.39 7.87 5.98
CA ALA A 26 -0.90 7.87 6.67
C ALA A 26 -0.86 7.06 7.97
N ALA A 27 -0.25 5.88 7.94
CA ALA A 27 -0.12 5.04 9.13
C ALA A 27 0.76 5.69 10.22
N VAL A 28 1.83 6.39 9.83
CA VAL A 28 2.68 7.16 10.76
C VAL A 28 1.91 8.35 11.33
N ALA A 29 1.21 9.13 10.48
CA ALA A 29 0.43 10.29 10.90
C ALA A 29 -0.71 9.91 11.87
N ALA A 30 -1.33 8.75 11.66
CA ALA A 30 -2.36 8.19 12.54
C ALA A 30 -1.80 7.50 13.82
N ASN A 31 -0.48 7.50 14.03
CA ASN A 31 0.21 6.77 15.11
C ASN A 31 -0.06 5.25 15.12
N LEU A 32 -0.44 4.67 13.98
CA LEU A 32 -0.68 3.24 13.82
C LEU A 32 0.64 2.44 13.74
N VAL A 33 1.69 3.06 13.22
CA VAL A 33 3.06 2.52 13.17
C VAL A 33 4.08 3.56 13.64
N ARG A 34 5.22 3.09 14.13
CA ARG A 34 6.36 3.93 14.51
C ARG A 34 7.58 3.60 13.66
N PRO A 35 8.30 4.59 13.09
CA PRO A 35 9.57 4.34 12.44
C PRO A 35 10.63 3.81 13.42
N PRO A 36 11.53 2.89 13.01
CA PRO A 36 11.54 2.20 11.72
C PRO A 36 10.54 1.03 11.72
N PHE A 37 9.63 1.03 10.74
CA PHE A 37 8.69 -0.07 10.55
C PHE A 37 8.97 -0.74 9.20
N HIS A 38 9.06 -2.06 9.22
CA HIS A 38 9.29 -2.87 8.03
C HIS A 38 8.08 -3.80 7.85
N PRO A 39 7.29 -3.64 6.77
CA PRO A 39 6.17 -4.53 6.51
C PRO A 39 6.69 -5.95 6.23
N ASP A 40 6.10 -6.94 6.90
CA ASP A 40 6.39 -8.34 6.63
C ASP A 40 5.65 -8.82 5.36
N ALA A 41 5.91 -10.07 4.95
CA ALA A 41 5.26 -10.67 3.78
C ALA A 41 3.72 -10.69 3.89
N THR A 42 3.17 -10.75 5.11
CA THR A 42 1.72 -10.75 5.34
C THR A 42 1.14 -9.38 5.05
N ILE A 43 1.79 -8.32 5.54
CA ILE A 43 1.39 -6.93 5.30
C ILE A 43 1.53 -6.60 3.82
N ILE A 44 2.64 -6.97 3.18
CA ILE A 44 2.85 -6.77 1.73
C ILE A 44 1.70 -7.39 0.93
N LYS A 45 1.29 -8.63 1.25
CA LYS A 45 0.16 -9.27 0.57
C LYS A 45 -1.17 -8.54 0.78
N ARG A 46 -1.39 -7.98 1.98
CA ARG A 46 -2.59 -7.16 2.26
C ARG A 46 -2.59 -5.86 1.46
N LEU A 47 -1.45 -5.18 1.37
CA LEU A 47 -1.33 -3.92 0.61
C LEU A 47 -1.65 -4.11 -0.86
N GLN A 48 -1.16 -5.19 -1.47
CA GLN A 48 -1.52 -5.53 -2.86
C GLN A 48 -3.03 -5.73 -3.02
N GLY A 49 -3.67 -6.41 -2.05
CA GLY A 49 -5.12 -6.60 -2.05
C GLY A 49 -5.90 -5.29 -1.89
N TYR A 50 -5.45 -4.39 -1.01
CA TYR A 50 -6.08 -3.09 -0.79
C TYR A 50 -5.94 -2.15 -1.99
N PHE A 51 -4.75 -2.11 -2.58
CA PHE A 51 -4.50 -1.35 -3.79
C PHE A 51 -5.39 -1.85 -4.95
N HIS A 52 -5.42 -3.17 -5.17
CA HIS A 52 -6.29 -3.75 -6.19
C HIS A 52 -7.78 -3.56 -5.90
N GLY A 53 -8.16 -3.52 -4.62
CA GLY A 53 -9.51 -3.21 -4.16
C GLY A 53 -9.89 -1.73 -4.28
N GLY A 54 -8.97 -0.85 -4.69
CA GLY A 54 -9.22 0.58 -4.85
C GLY A 54 -9.36 1.34 -3.52
N LEU A 55 -8.86 0.79 -2.41
CA LEU A 55 -8.86 1.50 -1.13
C LEU A 55 -7.93 2.71 -1.22
N SER A 56 -8.31 3.78 -0.53
CA SER A 56 -7.36 4.87 -0.29
C SER A 56 -6.24 4.40 0.66
N PRO A 57 -5.05 5.02 0.60
CA PRO A 57 -3.95 4.67 1.50
C PRO A 57 -4.30 4.81 2.98
N ALA A 58 -5.14 5.79 3.36
CA ALA A 58 -5.60 5.98 4.72
C ALA A 58 -6.55 4.86 5.19
N GLU A 59 -7.55 4.52 4.36
CA GLU A 59 -8.45 3.39 4.66
C GLU A 59 -7.69 2.07 4.78
N ALA A 60 -6.68 1.88 3.92
CA ALA A 60 -5.81 0.71 3.98
C ALA A 60 -4.92 0.70 5.24
N ALA A 61 -4.47 1.86 5.72
CA ALA A 61 -3.71 1.97 6.97
C ALA A 61 -4.59 1.56 8.17
N ASP A 62 -5.81 2.08 8.24
CA ASP A 62 -6.81 1.69 9.24
C ASP A 62 -7.19 0.21 9.12
N ALA A 63 -7.41 -0.32 7.91
CA ALA A 63 -7.72 -1.74 7.73
C ALA A 63 -6.53 -2.65 8.11
N CYS A 64 -5.29 -2.18 7.95
CA CYS A 64 -4.08 -2.94 8.24
C CYS A 64 -3.74 -2.96 9.74
N PHE A 65 -3.88 -1.82 10.43
CA PHE A 65 -3.42 -1.62 11.80
C PHE A 65 -4.49 -1.15 12.76
N GLY A 66 -5.56 -0.55 12.26
CA GLY A 66 -6.72 -0.10 13.01
C GLY A 66 -7.53 -1.27 13.54
N ARG A 67 -7.04 -1.89 14.62
CA ARG A 67 -7.89 -2.56 15.60
C ARG A 67 -7.54 -2.10 16.99
N ASN A 68 -8.43 -1.28 17.56
CA ASN A 68 -8.90 -1.39 18.93
C ASN A 68 -10.17 -0.52 19.11
N HIS A 69 -11.32 -1.15 18.91
CA HIS A 69 -12.29 -1.36 20.00
C HIS A 69 -13.09 -2.64 19.74
#